data_AF-A0A244E3M3-F1
#
_entry.id   AF-A0A244E3M3-F1
#
_cell.length_a   1.000
_cell.length_b   1.000
_cell.length_c   1.000
_cell.angle_alpha   90.00
_cell.angle_beta   90.00
_cell.angle_gamma   90.00
#
_symmetry.space_group_name_H-M   'P 1'
#
loop_
_entity.id
_entity.type
_entity.pdbx_description
1 polymer ?
#
loop_
_entity_poly.entity_id
_entity_poly.type
_entity_poly.pdbx_seq_one_letter_code
_entity_poly.pdbx_strand_id
1 'polypeptide(L)'
;MRAQCSLPDGPNYRKPAFLAGLRAAGYEIEPRIGQPGPGDILVIWNRTASRELEAQRFEIAGARVLVCENGYLGKEWRGLKWFAMAWGHHAGAGTWPDGGSERWDAWNVELAPWRAGGRETVILAQRGIGEPGIASPPNWASDAQSRIGGRIRQHPGADAPRVPLAEDLKDAAAVVTFHSAAALKALILGVPVWHAFDRWIGARAARPLAEFGAEPKRDDADRLAMFRRLAWAMWSSDEVENGTAFTRLRDCTL
;
A
#
# COMPACT_ATOMS: atom_id res chain seq x y z
N MET A 1 -18.43 -6.98 19.70
CA MET A 1 -17.82 -7.00 18.35
C MET A 1 -16.68 -8.00 18.38
N ARG A 2 -16.63 -8.93 17.43
CA ARG A 2 -15.60 -9.97 17.41
C ARG A 2 -14.58 -9.69 16.31
N ALA A 3 -13.36 -10.17 16.52
CA ALA A 3 -12.31 -10.10 15.51
C ALA A 3 -11.70 -11.48 15.29
N GLN A 4 -11.61 -11.88 14.02
CA GLN A 4 -10.79 -13.00 13.57
C GLN A 4 -9.51 -12.46 12.93
N CYS A 5 -8.35 -12.79 13.49
CA CYS A 5 -7.04 -12.41 12.93
C CYS A 5 -6.40 -13.58 12.20
N SER A 6 -6.53 -13.58 10.87
CA SER A 6 -6.05 -14.59 9.93
C SER A 6 -4.63 -14.30 9.41
N LEU A 7 -3.89 -13.40 10.06
CA LEU A 7 -2.48 -13.15 9.72
C LEU A 7 -1.64 -14.43 9.94
N PRO A 8 -0.63 -14.69 9.08
CA PRO A 8 0.30 -15.78 9.30
C PRO A 8 1.13 -15.55 10.58
N ASP A 9 1.59 -16.63 11.18
CA ASP A 9 2.55 -16.54 12.28
C ASP A 9 3.95 -16.15 11.76
N GLY A 10 4.73 -15.50 12.61
CA GLY A 10 6.11 -15.13 12.32
C GLY A 10 6.43 -13.64 12.55
N PRO A 11 7.73 -13.32 12.64
CA PRO A 11 8.20 -11.98 12.99
C PRO A 11 7.82 -10.93 11.92
N ASN A 12 7.59 -11.37 10.69
CA ASN A 12 7.22 -10.51 9.58
C ASN A 12 5.80 -9.95 9.70
N TYR A 13 4.86 -10.71 10.25
CA TYR A 13 3.45 -10.31 10.30
C TYR A 13 3.05 -9.72 11.65
N ARG A 14 3.85 -9.97 12.71
CA ARG A 14 3.61 -9.47 14.07
C ARG A 14 2.18 -9.75 14.57
N LYS A 15 1.62 -10.92 14.24
CA LYS A 15 0.27 -11.34 14.66
C LYS A 15 0.00 -11.12 16.16
N PRO A 16 0.93 -11.41 17.10
CA PRO A 16 0.71 -11.11 18.52
C PRO A 16 0.40 -9.64 18.80
N ALA A 17 1.08 -8.71 18.11
CA ALA A 17 0.82 -7.26 18.24
C ALA A 17 -0.57 -6.90 17.69
N PHE A 18 -0.97 -7.47 16.55
CA PHE A 18 -2.33 -7.28 16.04
C PHE A 18 -3.39 -7.79 17.03
N LEU A 19 -3.19 -8.96 17.63
CA LEU A 19 -4.09 -9.50 18.63
C LEU A 19 -4.16 -8.64 19.90
N ALA A 20 -3.03 -8.11 20.36
CA ALA A 20 -2.97 -7.18 21.49
C ALA A 20 -3.76 -5.89 21.19
N GLY A 21 -3.50 -5.27 20.03
CA GLY A 21 -4.17 -4.04 19.64
C GLY A 21 -5.66 -4.19 19.39
N LEU A 22 -6.10 -5.31 18.81
CA LEU A 22 -7.51 -5.62 18.65
C LEU A 22 -8.22 -5.70 20.01
N ARG A 23 -7.60 -6.37 21.01
CA ARG A 23 -8.13 -6.40 22.38
C ARG A 23 -8.16 -5.01 23.01
N ALA A 24 -7.09 -4.23 22.85
CA ALA A 24 -7.01 -2.87 23.35
C ALA A 24 -8.09 -1.95 22.73
N ALA A 25 -8.46 -2.20 21.48
CA ALA A 25 -9.56 -1.52 20.79
C ALA A 25 -10.96 -2.07 21.16
N GLY A 26 -11.06 -3.06 22.06
CA GLY A 26 -12.33 -3.59 22.58
C GLY A 26 -12.92 -4.76 21.79
N TYR A 27 -12.16 -5.40 20.90
CA TYR A 27 -12.61 -6.60 20.21
C TYR A 27 -12.42 -7.86 21.05
N GLU A 28 -13.42 -8.74 21.01
CA GLU A 28 -13.27 -10.12 21.45
C GLU A 28 -12.57 -10.93 20.36
N ILE A 29 -11.46 -11.60 20.71
CA ILE A 29 -10.68 -12.38 19.75
C ILE A 29 -11.25 -13.79 19.64
N GLU A 30 -11.74 -14.15 18.46
CA GLU A 30 -12.10 -15.52 18.14
C GLU A 30 -11.07 -16.13 17.17
N PRO A 31 -10.56 -17.35 17.43
CA PRO A 31 -9.67 -18.04 16.50
C PRO A 31 -10.32 -18.24 15.13
N ARG A 32 -11.63 -18.46 15.10
CA ARG A 32 -12.44 -18.60 13.90
C ARG A 32 -13.89 -18.21 14.18
N ILE A 33 -14.40 -17.26 13.42
CA ILE A 33 -15.82 -16.89 13.46
C ILE A 33 -16.55 -17.74 12.42
N GLY A 34 -17.40 -18.67 12.91
CA GLY A 34 -18.16 -19.58 12.06
C GLY A 34 -19.32 -18.91 11.32
N GLN A 35 -20.02 -18.00 12.00
CA GLN A 35 -21.15 -17.22 11.48
C GLN A 35 -20.84 -15.73 11.72
N PRO A 36 -20.16 -15.05 10.75
CA PRO A 36 -19.91 -13.62 10.86
C PRO A 36 -21.22 -12.84 10.74
N GLY A 37 -21.26 -11.64 11.32
CA GLY A 37 -22.39 -10.72 11.18
C GLY A 37 -21.95 -9.25 11.31
N PRO A 38 -22.91 -8.32 11.25
CA PRO A 38 -22.63 -6.90 11.40
C PRO A 38 -21.84 -6.60 12.68
N GLY A 39 -20.77 -5.83 12.55
CA GLY A 39 -19.88 -5.46 13.67
C GLY A 39 -18.72 -6.44 13.92
N ASP A 40 -18.70 -7.61 13.29
CA ASP A 40 -17.52 -8.48 13.28
C ASP A 40 -16.50 -7.98 12.26
N ILE A 41 -15.22 -8.29 12.51
CA ILE A 41 -14.15 -7.99 11.58
C ILE A 41 -13.24 -9.20 11.31
N LEU A 42 -12.80 -9.31 10.07
CA LEU A 42 -11.73 -10.21 9.63
C LEU A 42 -10.47 -9.39 9.36
N VAL A 43 -9.34 -9.77 9.94
CA VAL A 43 -8.03 -9.18 9.64
C VAL A 43 -7.19 -10.16 8.83
N ILE A 44 -6.78 -9.79 7.62
CA ILE A 44 -6.03 -10.65 6.69
C ILE A 44 -4.80 -9.95 6.12
N TRP A 45 -3.82 -10.77 5.71
CA TRP A 45 -2.63 -10.30 5.01
C TRP A 45 -2.83 -10.48 3.52
N ASN A 46 -3.11 -9.39 2.81
CA ASN A 46 -3.51 -9.38 1.39
C ASN A 46 -4.78 -10.25 1.13
N ARG A 47 -5.36 -10.15 -0.07
CA ARG A 47 -6.55 -10.92 -0.51
C ARG A 47 -6.17 -11.96 -1.56
N THR A 48 -5.38 -12.96 -1.16
CA THR A 48 -4.93 -14.04 -2.05
C THR A 48 -5.74 -15.31 -1.88
N ALA A 49 -6.23 -15.90 -2.97
CA ALA A 49 -6.84 -17.24 -3.03
C ALA A 49 -7.84 -17.52 -1.87
N SER A 50 -7.48 -18.38 -0.91
CA SER A 50 -8.36 -18.72 0.23
C SER A 50 -8.72 -17.51 1.10
N ARG A 51 -7.89 -16.47 1.15
CA ARG A 51 -8.19 -15.21 1.85
C ARG A 51 -9.27 -14.40 1.15
N GLU A 52 -9.35 -14.49 -0.17
CA GLU A 52 -10.43 -13.86 -0.93
C GLU A 52 -11.78 -14.53 -0.59
N LEU A 53 -11.82 -15.86 -0.59
CA LEU A 53 -13.03 -16.60 -0.22
C LEU A 53 -13.47 -16.32 1.22
N GLU A 54 -12.50 -16.19 2.14
CA GLU A 54 -12.79 -15.85 3.53
C GLU A 54 -13.28 -14.41 3.67
N ALA A 55 -12.69 -13.45 2.95
CA ALA A 55 -13.15 -12.07 2.92
C ALA A 55 -14.59 -11.96 2.42
N GLN A 56 -14.90 -12.59 1.28
CA GLN A 56 -16.26 -12.64 0.71
C GLN A 56 -17.27 -13.22 1.69
N ARG A 57 -16.92 -14.29 2.43
CA ARG A 57 -17.80 -14.87 3.47
C ARG A 57 -18.16 -13.85 4.55
N PHE A 58 -17.20 -13.03 4.99
CA PHE A 58 -17.46 -11.98 5.97
C PHE A 58 -18.29 -10.84 5.36
N GLU A 59 -17.92 -10.36 4.17
CA GLU A 59 -18.58 -9.24 3.50
C GLU A 59 -20.06 -9.55 3.18
N ILE A 60 -20.35 -10.75 2.66
CA ILE A 60 -21.73 -11.22 2.39
C ILE A 60 -22.60 -11.21 3.66
N ALA A 61 -22.00 -11.47 4.82
CA ALA A 61 -22.70 -11.47 6.10
C ALA A 61 -22.80 -10.07 6.74
N GLY A 62 -22.35 -9.01 6.06
CA GLY A 62 -22.35 -7.64 6.57
C GLY A 62 -21.22 -7.34 7.56
N ALA A 63 -20.25 -8.24 7.71
CA ALA A 63 -19.03 -7.99 8.48
C ALA A 63 -18.00 -7.22 7.64
N ARG A 64 -16.97 -6.65 8.29
CA ARG A 64 -15.92 -5.87 7.60
C ARG A 64 -14.62 -6.64 7.49
N VAL A 65 -13.87 -6.41 6.41
CA VAL A 65 -12.56 -7.02 6.18
C VAL A 65 -11.48 -5.95 6.22
N LEU A 66 -10.52 -6.11 7.11
CA LEU A 66 -9.32 -5.28 7.21
C LEU A 66 -8.16 -5.97 6.49
N VAL A 67 -7.77 -5.40 5.35
CA VAL A 67 -6.66 -5.92 4.55
C VAL A 67 -5.37 -5.23 4.97
N CYS A 68 -4.38 -6.04 5.33
CA CYS A 68 -3.07 -5.61 5.78
C CYS A 68 -1.98 -6.00 4.79
N GLU A 69 -0.94 -5.18 4.69
CA GLU A 69 0.30 -5.46 3.93
C GLU A 69 1.49 -4.73 4.57
N ASN A 70 2.71 -4.91 4.06
CA ASN A 70 3.84 -4.09 4.43
C ASN A 70 3.54 -2.60 4.16
N GLY A 71 4.11 -1.73 4.99
CA GLY A 71 3.98 -0.29 4.85
C GLY A 71 4.34 0.21 3.44
N TYR A 72 3.57 1.16 2.93
CA TYR A 72 3.75 1.70 1.57
C TYR A 72 5.12 2.38 1.34
N LEU A 73 5.77 2.87 2.40
CA LEU A 73 7.12 3.45 2.35
C LEU A 73 8.22 2.45 2.73
N GLY A 74 7.89 1.16 2.83
CA GLY A 74 8.79 0.08 3.17
C GLY A 74 8.32 -0.71 4.40
N LYS A 75 8.90 -1.91 4.55
CA LYS A 75 8.70 -2.76 5.74
C LYS A 75 9.16 -2.03 7.01
N GLU A 76 10.27 -1.31 6.87
CA GLU A 76 10.80 -0.41 7.87
C GLU A 76 10.79 1.02 7.36
N TRP A 77 10.36 1.94 8.22
CA TRP A 77 10.30 3.36 7.94
C TRP A 77 10.52 4.10 9.26
N ARG A 78 11.39 5.11 9.27
CA ARG A 78 11.71 5.90 10.48
C ARG A 78 12.09 5.02 11.70
N GLY A 79 12.88 3.97 11.46
CA GLY A 79 13.38 3.07 12.52
C GLY A 79 12.36 2.10 13.10
N LEU A 80 11.14 2.07 12.58
CA LEU A 80 10.07 1.18 13.03
C LEU A 80 9.57 0.30 11.90
N LYS A 81 8.87 -0.77 12.27
CA LYS A 81 8.11 -1.58 11.33
C LYS A 81 6.76 -0.94 11.04
N TRP A 82 6.32 -0.98 9.79
CA TRP A 82 5.05 -0.37 9.36
C TRP A 82 4.18 -1.32 8.56
N PHE A 83 2.88 -1.10 8.68
CA PHE A 83 1.83 -1.86 8.03
C PHE A 83 0.92 -0.92 7.24
N ALA A 84 0.61 -1.29 6.01
CA ALA A 84 -0.50 -0.71 5.27
C ALA A 84 -1.80 -1.40 5.74
N MET A 85 -2.84 -0.63 6.05
CA MET A 85 -4.11 -1.16 6.54
C MET A 85 -5.28 -0.37 5.93
N ALA A 86 -6.24 -1.08 5.34
CA ALA A 86 -7.44 -0.49 4.77
C ALA A 86 -8.63 -1.48 4.79
N TRP A 87 -9.84 -0.94 4.84
CA TRP A 87 -11.08 -1.70 4.74
C TRP A 87 -11.35 -2.15 3.31
N GLY A 88 -11.78 -3.40 3.15
CA GLY A 88 -12.15 -4.03 1.88
C GLY A 88 -10.93 -4.44 1.07
N HIS A 89 -10.10 -3.47 0.66
CA HIS A 89 -9.05 -3.70 -0.34
C HIS A 89 -7.73 -2.99 0.01
N HIS A 90 -6.65 -3.35 -0.67
CA HIS A 90 -5.33 -2.73 -0.50
C HIS A 90 -4.94 -1.88 -1.72
N ALA A 91 -3.70 -1.36 -1.76
CA ALA A 91 -3.09 -0.63 -2.88
C ALA A 91 -3.78 0.70 -3.27
N GLY A 92 -4.72 1.19 -2.45
CA GLY A 92 -5.52 2.40 -2.69
C GLY A 92 -6.98 2.13 -3.08
N ALA A 93 -7.37 0.86 -3.29
CA ALA A 93 -8.74 0.50 -3.63
C ALA A 93 -9.67 0.36 -2.42
N GLY A 94 -9.11 0.30 -1.21
CA GLY A 94 -9.88 0.20 0.03
C GLY A 94 -10.22 1.56 0.60
N THR A 95 -10.74 1.56 1.83
CA THR A 95 -11.01 2.78 2.58
C THR A 95 -10.22 2.82 3.87
N TRP A 96 -9.68 3.99 4.21
CA TRP A 96 -8.90 4.23 5.42
C TRP A 96 -9.19 5.63 5.99
N PRO A 97 -8.93 5.90 7.28
CA PRO A 97 -9.24 7.18 7.91
C PRO A 97 -8.55 8.34 7.18
N ASP A 98 -9.21 9.49 7.05
CA ASP A 98 -8.54 10.76 6.73
C ASP A 98 -8.43 11.58 8.01
N GLY A 99 -7.22 11.68 8.55
CA GLY A 99 -6.99 12.38 9.82
C GLY A 99 -6.26 13.71 9.67
N GLY A 100 -6.19 14.28 8.46
CA GLY A 100 -5.54 15.57 8.23
C GLY A 100 -4.04 15.49 7.88
N SER A 101 -3.40 16.64 7.78
CA SER A 101 -2.00 16.75 7.32
C SER A 101 -0.96 16.43 8.40
N GLU A 102 -1.35 16.52 9.66
CA GLU A 102 -0.48 16.54 10.83
C GLU A 102 0.41 15.31 10.92
N ARG A 103 -0.11 14.14 10.54
CA ARG A 103 0.61 12.86 10.62
C ARG A 103 1.80 12.82 9.66
N TRP A 104 1.60 13.23 8.40
CA TRP A 104 2.69 13.31 7.42
C TRP A 104 3.66 14.44 7.76
N ASP A 105 3.13 15.61 8.09
CA ASP A 105 3.93 16.80 8.36
C ASP A 105 4.86 16.57 9.57
N ALA A 106 4.39 15.88 10.62
CA ALA A 106 5.20 15.50 11.78
C ALA A 106 6.33 14.50 11.46
N TRP A 107 6.31 13.84 10.30
CA TRP A 107 7.41 12.98 9.87
C TRP A 107 8.59 13.78 9.32
N ASN A 108 8.39 15.07 9.00
CA ASN A 108 9.41 15.97 8.43
C ASN A 108 10.12 15.33 7.23
N VAL A 109 9.35 14.71 6.33
CA VAL A 109 9.88 14.08 5.12
C VAL A 109 10.11 15.16 4.07
N GLU A 110 11.36 15.34 3.67
CA GLU A 110 11.69 16.21 2.56
C GLU A 110 11.29 15.56 1.22
N LEU A 111 10.47 16.27 0.46
CA LEU A 111 10.16 15.91 -0.92
C LEU A 111 11.16 16.63 -1.83
N ALA A 112 12.01 15.88 -2.52
CA ALA A 112 12.98 16.47 -3.42
C ALA A 112 12.29 17.27 -4.54
N PRO A 113 12.90 18.35 -5.04
CA PRO A 113 12.41 19.05 -6.23
C PRO A 113 12.18 18.07 -7.39
N TRP A 114 11.19 18.35 -8.23
CA TRP A 114 10.98 17.55 -9.43
C TRP A 114 12.23 17.54 -10.30
N ARG A 115 12.64 16.36 -10.75
CA ARG A 115 13.78 16.23 -11.65
C ARG A 115 13.42 16.80 -13.03
N ALA A 116 14.28 17.68 -13.51
CA ALA A 116 14.17 18.32 -14.81
C ALA A 116 14.74 17.46 -15.96
N GLY A 117 15.40 16.34 -15.66
CA GLY A 117 16.06 15.50 -16.65
C GLY A 117 16.18 14.04 -16.24
N GLY A 118 16.85 13.27 -17.07
CA GLY A 118 17.01 11.83 -16.98
C GLY A 118 17.12 11.25 -18.38
N ARG A 119 17.58 10.00 -18.49
CA ARG A 119 17.86 9.35 -19.79
C ARG A 119 17.02 8.12 -20.03
N GLU A 120 16.34 7.62 -19.01
CA GLU A 120 15.56 6.38 -19.13
C GLU A 120 14.19 6.45 -18.44
N THR A 121 13.26 5.66 -18.98
CA THR A 121 12.04 5.27 -18.29
C THR A 121 12.30 3.96 -17.54
N VAL A 122 12.05 3.94 -16.24
CA VAL A 122 12.19 2.74 -15.41
C VAL A 122 10.82 2.13 -15.13
N ILE A 123 10.62 0.89 -15.55
CA ILE A 123 9.38 0.13 -15.34
C ILE A 123 9.56 -0.76 -14.11
N LEU A 124 8.73 -0.55 -13.09
CA LEU A 124 8.78 -1.31 -11.85
C LEU A 124 7.95 -2.60 -11.98
N ALA A 125 8.63 -3.75 -12.14
CA ALA A 125 7.96 -5.04 -12.14
C ALA A 125 7.37 -5.37 -10.76
N GLN A 126 6.29 -6.15 -10.77
CA GLN A 126 5.59 -6.63 -9.59
C GLN A 126 5.36 -8.14 -9.70
N ARG A 127 5.17 -8.80 -8.55
CA ARG A 127 5.01 -10.26 -8.49
C ARG A 127 3.63 -10.77 -8.96
N GLY A 128 2.66 -9.89 -9.20
CA GLY A 128 1.28 -10.29 -9.51
C GLY A 128 0.56 -11.03 -8.38
N ILE A 129 0.97 -10.82 -7.13
CA ILE A 129 0.36 -11.46 -5.96
C ILE A 129 -0.63 -10.50 -5.32
N GLY A 130 -1.87 -10.93 -5.16
CA GLY A 130 -2.90 -10.22 -4.44
C GLY A 130 -4.29 -10.52 -4.95
N GLU A 131 -5.19 -9.58 -4.74
CA GLU A 131 -6.60 -9.67 -5.12
C GLU A 131 -6.79 -9.67 -6.64
N PRO A 132 -7.68 -10.52 -7.19
CA PRO A 132 -8.09 -10.44 -8.59
C PRO A 132 -8.58 -9.02 -8.94
N GLY A 133 -8.09 -8.46 -10.05
CA GLY A 133 -8.45 -7.10 -10.48
C GLY A 133 -7.70 -5.96 -9.76
N ILE A 134 -6.93 -6.26 -8.71
CA ILE A 134 -6.01 -5.30 -8.08
C ILE A 134 -4.55 -5.72 -8.26
N ALA A 135 -4.25 -7.01 -8.22
CA ALA A 135 -2.90 -7.50 -8.48
C ALA A 135 -2.47 -7.17 -9.92
N SER A 136 -1.18 -6.87 -10.11
CA SER A 136 -0.64 -6.65 -11.46
C SER A 136 -0.89 -7.87 -12.35
N PRO A 137 -1.43 -7.68 -13.56
CA PRO A 137 -1.63 -8.78 -14.51
C PRO A 137 -0.31 -9.54 -14.76
N PRO A 138 -0.39 -10.84 -15.11
CA PRO A 138 0.77 -11.60 -15.58
C PRO A 138 1.47 -10.83 -16.71
N ASN A 139 2.81 -10.85 -16.72
CA ASN A 139 3.66 -10.21 -17.73
C ASN A 139 3.50 -8.69 -17.90
N TRP A 140 2.74 -8.00 -17.03
CA TRP A 140 2.44 -6.57 -17.18
C TRP A 140 3.66 -5.68 -17.47
N ALA A 141 4.79 -5.92 -16.79
CA ALA A 141 5.98 -5.09 -16.98
C ALA A 141 6.61 -5.28 -18.37
N SER A 142 6.61 -6.51 -18.90
CA SER A 142 7.09 -6.82 -20.24
C SER A 142 6.16 -6.23 -21.30
N ASP A 143 4.84 -6.29 -21.07
CA ASP A 143 3.85 -5.70 -21.97
C ASP A 143 3.91 -4.16 -21.96
N ALA A 144 4.17 -3.55 -20.79
CA ALA A 144 4.43 -2.12 -20.71
C ALA A 144 5.71 -1.76 -21.46
N GLN A 145 6.80 -2.51 -21.26
CA GLN A 145 8.08 -2.28 -21.92
C GLN A 145 7.98 -2.38 -23.45
N SER A 146 7.26 -3.37 -23.97
CA SER A 146 7.10 -3.53 -25.42
C SER A 146 6.33 -2.35 -26.06
N ARG A 147 5.43 -1.72 -25.30
CA ARG A 147 4.61 -0.59 -25.75
C ARG A 147 5.32 0.76 -25.66
N ILE A 148 6.08 1.01 -24.59
CA ILE A 148 6.61 2.36 -24.28
C ILE A 148 8.14 2.43 -24.25
N GLY A 149 8.83 1.29 -24.37
CA GLY A 149 10.26 1.18 -24.14
C GLY A 149 10.65 1.33 -22.67
N GLY A 150 11.95 1.42 -22.41
CA GLY A 150 12.51 1.60 -21.06
C GLY A 150 13.07 0.32 -20.45
N ARG A 151 13.63 0.45 -19.24
CA ARG A 151 14.29 -0.64 -18.51
C ARG A 151 13.36 -1.21 -17.46
N ILE A 152 13.21 -2.53 -17.42
CA ILE A 152 12.50 -3.20 -16.34
C ILE A 152 13.43 -3.35 -15.13
N ARG A 153 12.97 -2.81 -13.99
CA ARG A 153 13.51 -3.12 -12.67
C ARG A 153 12.74 -4.30 -12.09
N GLN A 154 13.41 -5.44 -11.95
CA GLN A 154 12.80 -6.64 -11.40
C GLN A 154 12.44 -6.47 -9.92
N HIS A 155 11.32 -7.08 -9.50
CA HIS A 155 10.94 -7.11 -8.09
C HIS A 155 11.91 -8.03 -7.33
N PRO A 156 12.48 -7.59 -6.18
CA PRO A 156 13.51 -8.37 -5.46
C PRO A 156 12.97 -9.63 -4.75
N GLY A 157 11.72 -10.05 -5.02
CA GLY A 157 11.11 -11.18 -4.32
C GLY A 157 11.12 -11.03 -2.79
N ALA A 158 11.61 -12.07 -2.12
CA ALA A 158 11.83 -12.09 -0.67
C ALA A 158 13.21 -11.53 -0.28
N ASP A 159 14.11 -11.34 -1.25
CA ASP A 159 15.48 -10.92 -1.03
C ASP A 159 15.59 -9.40 -0.89
N ALA A 160 16.74 -8.95 -0.38
CA ALA A 160 17.10 -7.54 -0.45
C ALA A 160 17.33 -7.14 -1.92
N PRO A 161 16.93 -5.92 -2.33
CA PRO A 161 17.26 -5.44 -3.66
C PRO A 161 18.78 -5.37 -3.83
N ARG A 162 19.28 -5.91 -4.93
CA ARG A 162 20.72 -5.88 -5.27
C ARG A 162 21.27 -4.46 -5.40
N VAL A 163 20.43 -3.53 -5.84
CA VAL A 163 20.74 -2.10 -5.97
C VAL A 163 19.67 -1.29 -5.21
N PRO A 164 20.08 -0.39 -4.29
CA PRO A 164 19.16 0.53 -3.63
C PRO A 164 18.32 1.30 -4.64
N LEU A 165 17.04 1.54 -4.33
CA LEU A 165 16.12 2.18 -5.27
C LEU A 165 16.60 3.57 -5.71
N ALA A 166 17.14 4.38 -4.79
CA ALA A 166 17.61 5.73 -5.12
C ALA A 166 18.76 5.72 -6.13
N GLU A 167 19.68 4.75 -6.00
CA GLU A 167 20.79 4.55 -6.93
C GLU A 167 20.28 4.03 -8.29
N ASP A 168 19.39 3.05 -8.27
CA ASP A 168 18.80 2.47 -9.49
C ASP A 168 17.94 3.46 -10.27
N LEU A 169 17.43 4.51 -9.61
CA LEU A 169 16.67 5.60 -10.22
C LEU A 169 17.52 6.82 -10.55
N LYS A 170 18.85 6.83 -10.35
CA LYS A 170 19.68 8.05 -10.51
C LYS A 170 19.55 8.71 -11.89
N ASP A 171 19.40 7.91 -12.94
CA ASP A 171 19.28 8.34 -14.35
C ASP A 171 17.82 8.36 -14.86
N ALA A 172 16.85 8.05 -14.00
CA ALA A 172 15.44 7.94 -14.40
C ALA A 172 14.82 9.31 -14.71
N ALA A 173 14.32 9.47 -15.94
CA ALA A 173 13.48 10.60 -16.36
C ALA A 173 12.04 10.43 -15.87
N ALA A 174 11.56 9.19 -15.82
CA ALA A 174 10.25 8.83 -15.30
C ALA A 174 10.24 7.39 -14.79
N VAL A 175 9.29 7.09 -13.90
CA VAL A 175 8.98 5.74 -13.44
C VAL A 175 7.61 5.33 -13.94
N VAL A 176 7.48 4.08 -14.37
CA VAL A 176 6.21 3.47 -14.79
C VAL A 176 5.91 2.31 -13.86
N THR A 177 4.68 2.22 -13.36
CA THR A 177 4.27 1.17 -12.43
C THR A 177 2.83 0.72 -12.68
N PHE A 178 2.49 -0.49 -12.23
CA PHE A 178 1.09 -0.86 -12.11
C PHE A 178 0.51 -0.19 -10.86
N HIS A 179 1.07 -0.50 -9.68
CA HIS A 179 0.76 0.18 -8.40
C HIS A 179 1.85 -0.02 -7.32
N SER A 180 3.12 -0.15 -7.70
CA SER A 180 4.20 -0.51 -6.77
C SER A 180 4.47 0.57 -5.72
N ALA A 181 4.65 0.16 -4.47
CA ALA A 181 5.11 1.04 -3.38
C ALA A 181 6.48 1.69 -3.67
N ALA A 182 7.33 1.06 -4.50
CA ALA A 182 8.59 1.68 -4.92
C ALA A 182 8.39 2.97 -5.73
N ALA A 183 7.26 3.12 -6.43
CA ALA A 183 6.94 4.36 -7.15
C ALA A 183 6.63 5.52 -6.19
N LEU A 184 6.14 5.26 -4.97
CA LEU A 184 5.96 6.30 -3.95
C LEU A 184 7.31 6.87 -3.52
N LYS A 185 8.33 6.03 -3.39
CA LYS A 185 9.70 6.50 -3.13
C LYS A 185 10.27 7.28 -4.31
N ALA A 186 9.92 6.91 -5.55
CA ALA A 186 10.28 7.69 -6.73
C ALA A 186 9.70 9.12 -6.66
N LEU A 187 8.44 9.27 -6.23
CA LEU A 187 7.80 10.58 -6.00
C LEU A 187 8.50 11.41 -4.91
N ILE A 188 8.96 10.79 -3.82
CA ILE A 188 9.79 11.44 -2.79
C ILE A 188 11.10 11.96 -3.41
N LEU A 189 11.71 11.18 -4.29
CA LEU A 189 12.96 11.53 -5.00
C LEU A 189 12.77 12.50 -6.18
N GLY A 190 11.56 13.05 -6.36
CA GLY A 190 11.24 13.98 -7.43
C GLY A 190 11.17 13.36 -8.83
N VAL A 191 11.08 12.04 -8.94
CA VAL A 191 10.91 11.36 -10.23
C VAL A 191 9.42 11.26 -10.56
N PRO A 192 8.95 11.79 -11.70
CA PRO A 192 7.55 11.69 -12.08
C PRO A 192 7.14 10.25 -12.36
N VAL A 193 5.87 9.92 -12.06
CA VAL A 193 5.35 8.55 -12.13
C VAL A 193 4.16 8.45 -13.08
N TRP A 194 4.13 7.34 -13.82
CA TRP A 194 2.99 6.85 -14.58
C TRP A 194 2.44 5.58 -13.93
N HIS A 195 1.12 5.47 -13.78
CA HIS A 195 0.49 4.31 -13.14
C HIS A 195 -0.57 3.66 -14.03
N ALA A 196 -0.63 2.34 -14.04
CA ALA A 196 -1.62 1.60 -14.83
C ALA A 196 -2.85 1.14 -14.02
N PHE A 197 -2.80 1.20 -12.69
CA PHE A 197 -3.95 0.92 -11.84
C PHE A 197 -4.62 2.22 -11.40
N ASP A 198 -5.89 2.43 -11.78
CA ASP A 198 -6.60 3.69 -11.57
C ASP A 198 -6.80 4.03 -10.09
N ARG A 199 -7.04 3.01 -9.25
CA ARG A 199 -7.22 3.18 -7.79
C ARG A 199 -5.91 3.13 -7.02
N TRP A 200 -4.76 3.30 -7.67
CA TRP A 200 -3.48 3.29 -6.98
C TRP A 200 -3.42 4.40 -5.93
N ILE A 201 -2.91 4.09 -4.73
CA ILE A 201 -2.78 5.04 -3.63
C ILE A 201 -1.93 6.28 -3.99
N GLY A 202 -1.02 6.14 -4.96
CA GLY A 202 -0.19 7.24 -5.48
C GLY A 202 -0.81 8.02 -6.64
N ALA A 203 -1.99 7.63 -7.14
CA ALA A 203 -2.55 8.13 -8.40
C ALA A 203 -2.69 9.66 -8.46
N ARG A 204 -3.08 10.29 -7.35
CA ARG A 204 -3.20 11.76 -7.27
C ARG A 204 -1.92 12.50 -7.68
N ALA A 205 -0.76 11.96 -7.32
CA ALA A 205 0.56 12.55 -7.57
C ALA A 205 1.19 12.12 -8.90
N ALA A 206 0.47 11.33 -9.70
CA ALA A 206 0.98 10.67 -10.90
C ALA A 206 0.00 10.84 -12.06
N ARG A 207 0.37 10.35 -13.25
CA ARG A 207 -0.51 10.35 -14.42
C ARG A 207 -0.86 8.91 -14.83
N PRO A 208 -2.07 8.64 -15.35
CA PRO A 208 -2.39 7.33 -15.89
C PRO A 208 -1.45 6.95 -17.04
N LEU A 209 -1.01 5.68 -17.08
CA LEU A 209 -0.14 5.16 -18.14
C LEU A 209 -0.83 5.20 -19.52
N ALA A 210 -2.17 5.23 -19.55
CA ALA A 210 -2.93 5.43 -20.78
C ALA A 210 -2.61 6.77 -21.49
N GLU A 211 -2.10 7.75 -20.76
CA GLU A 211 -1.71 9.07 -21.28
C GLU A 211 -0.20 9.19 -21.56
N PHE A 212 0.52 8.07 -21.60
CA PHE A 212 1.97 8.08 -21.80
C PHE A 212 2.36 8.79 -23.10
N GLY A 213 3.36 9.67 -23.02
CA GLY A 213 3.75 10.58 -24.09
C GLY A 213 3.28 12.02 -23.88
N ALA A 214 2.30 12.24 -23.00
CA ALA A 214 2.00 13.58 -22.49
C ALA A 214 3.06 14.07 -21.50
N GLU A 215 2.99 15.36 -21.13
CA GLU A 215 3.84 15.91 -20.07
C GLU A 215 3.59 15.19 -18.73
N PRO A 216 4.64 14.64 -18.08
CA PRO A 216 4.52 13.97 -16.79
C PRO A 216 3.95 14.92 -15.74
N LYS A 217 3.11 14.39 -14.84
CA LYS A 217 2.59 15.18 -13.72
C LYS A 217 3.72 15.56 -12.76
N ARG A 218 3.88 16.85 -12.52
CA ARG A 218 4.87 17.46 -11.61
C ARG A 218 4.21 18.54 -10.76
N ASP A 219 3.17 18.15 -10.03
CA ASP A 219 2.38 19.06 -9.22
C ASP A 219 2.73 18.85 -7.73
N ASP A 220 3.29 19.89 -7.09
CA ASP A 220 3.71 19.82 -5.69
C ASP A 220 2.54 19.72 -4.71
N ALA A 221 1.42 20.40 -5.01
CA ALA A 221 0.25 20.39 -4.14
C ALA A 221 -0.40 19.00 -4.12
N ASP A 222 -0.56 18.37 -5.28
CA ASP A 222 -1.11 17.02 -5.40
C ASP A 222 -0.15 15.96 -4.87
N ARG A 223 1.16 16.12 -5.09
CA ARG A 223 2.16 15.24 -4.49
C ARG A 223 2.10 15.28 -2.97
N LEU A 224 2.09 16.47 -2.38
CA LEU A 224 2.02 16.63 -0.93
C LEU A 224 0.69 16.10 -0.36
N ALA A 225 -0.43 16.43 -1.00
CA ALA A 225 -1.74 15.99 -0.55
C ALA A 225 -1.91 14.46 -0.65
N MET A 226 -1.34 13.82 -1.67
CA MET A 226 -1.29 12.35 -1.76
C MET A 226 -0.55 11.74 -0.57
N PHE A 227 0.63 12.25 -0.21
CA PHE A 227 1.40 11.72 0.91
C PHE A 227 0.73 11.94 2.27
N ARG A 228 0.08 13.10 2.47
CA ARG A 228 -0.74 13.38 3.65
C ARG A 228 -1.88 12.38 3.79
N ARG A 229 -2.57 12.05 2.69
CA ARG A 229 -3.61 11.01 2.66
C ARG A 229 -3.06 9.61 2.91
N LEU A 230 -1.91 9.28 2.32
CA LEU A 230 -1.24 7.98 2.45
C LEU A 230 -0.79 7.70 3.87
N ALA A 231 -0.37 8.71 4.62
CA ALA A 231 0.11 8.56 5.98
C ALA A 231 -0.91 7.88 6.90
N TRP A 232 -2.21 8.10 6.66
CA TRP A 232 -3.31 7.48 7.41
C TRP A 232 -3.71 6.09 6.92
N ALA A 233 -3.11 5.60 5.84
CA ALA A 233 -3.16 4.19 5.46
C ALA A 233 -2.03 3.36 6.07
N MET A 234 -1.06 4.01 6.74
CA MET A 234 0.12 3.37 7.33
C MET A 234 0.13 3.48 8.85
N TRP A 235 0.43 2.37 9.52
CA TRP A 235 0.48 2.29 10.98
C TRP A 235 1.78 1.62 11.44
N SER A 236 2.42 2.18 12.45
CA SER A 236 3.63 1.59 13.03
C SER A 236 3.29 0.33 13.82
N SER A 237 4.29 -0.51 14.11
CA SER A 237 4.12 -1.66 14.99
C SER A 237 3.54 -1.28 16.35
N ASP A 238 3.91 -0.12 16.87
CA ASP A 238 3.52 0.33 18.21
C ASP A 238 2.06 0.77 18.20
N GLU A 239 1.63 1.48 17.15
CA GLU A 239 0.22 1.88 16.96
C GLU A 239 -0.70 0.69 16.70
N VAL A 240 -0.17 -0.35 16.06
CA VAL A 240 -0.88 -1.63 15.93
C VAL A 240 -0.96 -2.31 17.28
N GLU A 241 0.15 -2.43 18.02
CA GLU A 241 0.21 -3.17 19.29
C GLU A 241 -0.65 -2.53 20.40
N ASN A 242 -0.66 -1.20 20.48
CA ASN A 242 -1.40 -0.46 21.51
C ASN A 242 -2.87 -0.22 21.16
N GLY A 243 -3.33 -0.60 19.97
CA GLY A 243 -4.74 -0.49 19.55
C GLY A 243 -5.13 0.84 18.88
N THR A 244 -4.20 1.80 18.74
CA THR A 244 -4.46 3.09 18.09
C THR A 244 -4.95 2.92 16.66
N ALA A 245 -4.29 2.04 15.89
CA ALA A 245 -4.64 1.77 14.50
C ALA A 245 -6.09 1.28 14.36
N PHE A 246 -6.48 0.29 15.16
CA PHE A 246 -7.81 -0.31 15.10
C PHE A 246 -8.90 0.64 15.58
N THR A 247 -8.64 1.44 16.61
CA THR A 247 -9.58 2.47 17.08
C THR A 247 -9.86 3.47 15.96
N ARG A 248 -8.80 4.02 15.33
CA ARG A 248 -8.94 4.97 14.22
C ARG A 248 -9.66 4.37 13.01
N LEU A 249 -9.32 3.13 12.65
CA LEU A 249 -9.95 2.42 11.54
C LEU A 249 -11.44 2.11 11.80
N ARG A 250 -11.80 1.74 13.03
CA ARG A 250 -13.19 1.49 13.41
C ARG A 250 -14.04 2.75 13.25
N ASP A 251 -13.51 3.88 13.72
CA ASP A 251 -14.22 5.15 13.76
C ASP A 251 -14.27 5.86 12.39
N CYS A 252 -13.50 5.37 11.40
CA CYS A 252 -13.63 5.77 10.01
C CYS A 252 -15.01 5.36 9.48
N THR A 253 -15.85 6.37 9.25
CA THR A 253 -17.11 6.21 8.51
C THR A 253 -16.77 5.88 7.05
N LEU A 254 -17.45 4.87 6.51
CA LEU A 254 -17.38 4.50 5.09
C LEU A 254 -18.40 5.32 4.29
#